data_AF-A0A2C8Z7R4-F1
#
_entry.id   AF-A0A2C8Z7R4-F1
#
_cell.length_a   1.000
_cell.length_b   1.000
_cell.length_c   1.000
_cell.angle_alpha   90.00
_cell.angle_beta   90.00
_cell.angle_gamma   90.00
#
_symmetry.space_group_name_H-M   'P 1'
#
loop_
_entity.id
_entity.type
_entity.pdbx_description
1 polymer ?
#
loop_
_entity_poly.entity_id
_entity_poly.type
_entity_poly.pdbx_seq_one_letter_code
_entity_poly.pdbx_strand_id
1 'polypeptide(L)'
;MSRFVGTRVVVSTIVLDVLLTVILSLVLLTVWRGVASGSIGGSLGQAGQRLFLFMDIGLLVWVILLGVAAGRGRSAGAGLTLVFAAVGTLANLMTVVVVGFVQQGAWAEQFILFAIEAGIAVLFAATVAVLLVHRLILKPSSAPRNPS
;
A
#
# COMPACT_ATOMS: atom_id res chain seq x y z
N MET A 1 29.52 9.59 -10.16
CA MET A 1 28.75 10.21 -9.05
C MET A 1 27.26 10.41 -9.34
N SER A 2 26.78 10.54 -10.59
CA SER A 2 25.35 10.78 -10.86
C SER A 2 24.41 9.58 -10.60
N ARG A 3 24.88 8.33 -10.74
CA ARG A 3 24.05 7.12 -10.48
C ARG A 3 23.63 6.98 -9.00
N PHE A 4 24.50 7.35 -8.05
CA PHE A 4 24.22 7.21 -6.62
C PHE A 4 23.14 8.17 -6.10
N VAL A 5 23.04 9.37 -6.69
CA VAL A 5 21.99 10.33 -6.33
C VAL A 5 20.62 9.84 -6.82
N GLY A 6 20.56 9.29 -8.04
CA GLY A 6 19.34 8.70 -8.59
C GLY A 6 18.82 7.52 -7.77
N THR A 7 19.71 6.61 -7.34
CA THR A 7 19.30 5.44 -6.54
C THR A 7 18.74 5.84 -5.18
N ARG A 8 19.33 6.84 -4.50
CA ARG A 8 18.84 7.30 -3.19
C ARG A 8 17.44 7.91 -3.28
N VAL A 9 17.17 8.70 -4.31
CA VAL A 9 15.84 9.30 -4.52
C VAL A 9 14.80 8.22 -4.78
N VAL A 10 15.10 7.23 -5.63
CA VAL A 10 14.18 6.12 -5.92
C VAL A 10 13.86 5.29 -4.67
N VAL A 11 14.88 4.97 -3.86
CA VAL A 11 14.67 4.24 -2.60
C VAL A 11 13.81 5.04 -1.64
N SER A 12 14.08 6.33 -1.46
CA SER A 12 13.28 7.20 -0.59
C SER A 12 11.83 7.31 -1.06
N THR A 13 11.59 7.39 -2.38
CA THR A 13 10.23 7.40 -2.96
C THR A 13 9.49 6.10 -2.67
N ILE A 14 10.13 4.94 -2.90
CA ILE A 14 9.53 3.63 -2.61
C ILE A 14 9.19 3.52 -1.12
N VAL A 15 10.13 3.91 -0.26
CA VAL A 15 9.93 3.89 1.20
C VAL A 15 8.77 4.79 1.60
N LEU A 16 8.66 6.00 1.04
CA LEU A 16 7.55 6.91 1.28
C LEU A 16 6.22 6.35 0.78
N ASP A 17 6.15 5.85 -0.46
CA ASP A 17 4.94 5.25 -1.04
C ASP A 17 4.43 4.12 -0.14
N VAL A 18 5.32 3.22 0.28
CA VAL A 18 4.98 2.08 1.14
C VAL A 18 4.57 2.55 2.53
N LEU A 19 5.40 3.34 3.23
CA LEU A 19 5.09 3.80 4.59
C LEU A 19 3.78 4.57 4.68
N LEU A 20 3.55 5.51 3.74
CA LEU A 20 2.35 6.33 3.75
C LEU A 20 1.11 5.47 3.45
N THR A 21 1.24 4.47 2.59
CA THR A 21 0.17 3.49 2.34
C THR A 21 -0.17 2.71 3.60
N VAL A 22 0.83 2.16 4.30
CA VAL A 22 0.63 1.41 5.56
C VAL A 22 -0.08 2.27 6.60
N ILE A 23 0.40 3.50 6.81
CA ILE A 23 -0.17 4.44 7.78
C ILE A 23 -1.61 4.78 7.41
N LEU A 24 -1.87 5.15 6.14
CA LEU A 24 -3.22 5.51 5.70
C LEU A 24 -4.19 4.33 5.80
N SER A 25 -3.77 3.12 5.44
CA SER A 25 -4.59 1.92 5.59
C SER A 25 -4.92 1.61 7.05
N LEU A 26 -3.95 1.76 7.96
CA LEU A 26 -4.20 1.61 9.40
C LEU A 26 -5.22 2.64 9.89
N VAL A 27 -5.07 3.91 9.49
CA VAL A 27 -6.02 4.97 9.87
C VAL A 27 -7.41 4.68 9.32
N LEU A 28 -7.52 4.33 8.03
CA LEU A 28 -8.79 4.01 7.37
C LEU A 28 -9.52 2.85 8.05
N LEU A 29 -8.82 1.74 8.31
CA LEU A 29 -9.40 0.59 8.99
C LEU A 29 -9.79 0.92 10.44
N THR A 30 -8.96 1.70 11.14
CA THR A 30 -9.25 2.11 12.53
C THR A 30 -10.47 3.00 12.62
N VAL A 31 -10.61 3.98 11.71
CA VAL A 31 -11.75 4.90 11.64
C VAL A 31 -13.01 4.14 11.23
N TRP A 32 -12.95 3.36 10.15
CA TRP A 32 -14.06 2.55 9.68
C TRP A 32 -14.62 1.67 10.80
N ARG A 33 -13.73 0.98 11.53
CA ARG A 33 -14.13 0.10 12.63
C ARG A 33 -14.55 0.85 13.87
N GLY A 34 -13.93 1.98 14.18
CA GLY A 34 -14.35 2.86 15.27
C GLY A 34 -15.79 3.33 15.06
N VAL A 35 -16.14 3.71 13.82
CA VAL A 35 -17.50 4.08 13.43
C VAL A 35 -18.45 2.88 13.48
N ALA A 36 -18.05 1.73 12.92
CA ALA A 36 -18.91 0.55 12.89
C ALA A 36 -19.15 -0.10 14.26
N SER A 37 -18.20 0.02 15.20
CA SER A 37 -18.26 -0.63 16.52
C SER A 37 -18.58 0.32 17.68
N GLY A 38 -18.57 1.64 17.45
CA GLY A 38 -18.77 2.66 18.49
C GLY A 38 -17.61 2.79 19.50
N SER A 39 -16.48 2.10 19.28
CA SER A 39 -15.32 2.13 20.17
C SER A 39 -14.01 2.25 19.39
N ILE A 40 -13.28 3.34 19.63
CA ILE A 40 -12.00 3.64 18.95
C ILE A 40 -10.82 2.94 19.66
N GLY A 41 -10.91 2.72 20.98
CA GLY A 41 -9.82 2.14 21.77
C GLY A 41 -9.51 0.68 21.40
N GLY A 42 -10.54 -0.11 21.04
CA GLY A 42 -10.38 -1.50 20.58
C GLY A 42 -10.15 -1.63 19.07
N SER A 43 -10.46 -0.61 18.28
CA SER A 43 -10.46 -0.70 16.82
C SER A 43 -9.05 -0.66 16.23
N LEU A 44 -8.11 0.08 16.84
CA LEU A 44 -6.73 0.18 16.37
C LEU A 44 -5.99 -1.16 16.46
N GLY A 45 -6.12 -1.88 17.57
CA GLY A 45 -5.48 -3.19 17.76
C GLY A 45 -5.98 -4.23 16.76
N GLN A 46 -7.30 -4.27 16.52
CA GLN A 46 -7.89 -5.19 15.55
C GLN A 46 -7.58 -4.80 14.10
N ALA A 47 -7.53 -3.50 13.80
CA ALA A 47 -7.11 -3.00 12.49
C ALA A 47 -5.65 -3.38 12.19
N GLY A 48 -4.75 -3.19 13.17
CA GLY A 48 -3.35 -3.59 13.08
C GLY A 48 -3.19 -5.09 12.83
N GLN A 49 -3.92 -5.93 13.56
CA GLN A 49 -3.85 -7.39 13.39
C GLN A 49 -4.34 -7.83 11.99
N ARG A 50 -5.43 -7.26 11.48
CA ARG A 50 -5.97 -7.56 10.15
C ARG A 50 -5.04 -7.10 9.04
N LEU A 51 -4.50 -5.91 9.20
CA LEU A 51 -3.57 -5.35 8.22
C LEU A 51 -2.30 -6.20 8.20
N PHE A 52 -1.75 -6.59 9.35
CA PHE A 52 -0.58 -7.48 9.41
C PHE A 52 -0.84 -8.84 8.75
N LEU A 53 -1.99 -9.47 9.02
CA LEU A 53 -2.41 -10.72 8.36
C LEU A 53 -2.58 -10.57 6.85
N PHE A 54 -2.95 -9.38 6.38
CA PHE A 54 -3.21 -9.10 4.97
C PHE A 54 -1.99 -8.55 4.21
N MET A 55 -0.92 -8.11 4.87
CA MET A 55 0.11 -7.35 4.16
C MET A 55 1.40 -8.12 3.86
N ASP A 56 1.61 -9.29 4.46
CA ASP A 56 2.91 -9.97 4.44
C ASP A 56 3.40 -10.28 3.01
N ILE A 57 2.65 -11.11 2.28
CA ILE A 57 3.02 -11.52 0.92
C ILE A 57 2.77 -10.38 -0.07
N GLY A 58 1.70 -9.61 0.11
CA GLY A 58 1.36 -8.53 -0.79
C GLY A 58 2.36 -7.39 -0.81
N LEU A 59 2.84 -6.98 0.36
CA LEU A 59 3.88 -5.94 0.46
C LEU A 59 5.22 -6.46 -0.06
N LEU A 60 5.57 -7.73 0.23
CA LEU A 60 6.77 -8.34 -0.31
C LEU A 60 6.76 -8.33 -1.85
N VAL A 61 5.68 -8.80 -2.46
CA VAL A 61 5.51 -8.80 -3.93
C VAL A 61 5.60 -7.37 -4.47
N TRP A 62 4.91 -6.42 -3.84
CA TRP A 62 4.92 -5.02 -4.28
C TRP A 62 6.33 -4.41 -4.22
N VAL A 63 7.04 -4.56 -3.10
CA VAL A 63 8.41 -4.04 -2.92
C VAL A 63 9.39 -4.71 -3.88
N ILE A 64 9.27 -6.03 -4.11
CA ILE A 64 10.12 -6.74 -5.08
C ILE A 64 9.88 -6.19 -6.49
N LEU A 65 8.64 -6.00 -6.91
CA LEU A 65 8.34 -5.47 -8.25
C LEU A 65 8.90 -4.06 -8.45
N LEU A 66 8.78 -3.20 -7.43
CA LEU A 66 9.40 -1.87 -7.44
C LEU A 66 10.92 -1.93 -7.49
N GLY A 67 11.54 -2.81 -6.68
CA GLY A 67 12.98 -3.03 -6.67
C GLY A 67 13.52 -3.56 -8.01
N VAL A 68 12.81 -4.51 -8.64
CA VAL A 68 13.14 -5.05 -9.96
C VAL A 68 13.01 -3.97 -11.04
N ALA A 69 11.96 -3.15 -11.00
CA ALA A 69 11.79 -2.03 -11.92
C ALA A 69 12.95 -1.01 -11.79
N ALA A 70 13.29 -0.64 -10.55
CA ALA A 70 14.40 0.25 -10.25
C ALA A 70 15.76 -0.32 -10.70
N GLY A 71 16.01 -1.61 -10.42
CA GLY A 71 17.24 -2.30 -10.86
C GLY A 71 17.38 -2.42 -12.37
N ARG A 72 16.26 -2.45 -13.10
CA ARG A 72 16.21 -2.41 -14.58
C ARG A 72 16.29 -0.99 -15.15
N GLY A 73 16.52 0.03 -14.32
CA GLY A 73 16.61 1.42 -14.75
C GLY A 73 15.28 2.03 -15.22
N ARG A 74 14.14 1.37 -14.92
CA ARG A 74 12.82 1.94 -15.18
C ARG A 74 12.42 2.82 -14.00
N SER A 75 12.04 4.07 -14.28
CA SER A 75 11.39 4.91 -13.29
C SER A 75 9.99 4.38 -13.03
N ALA A 76 9.71 3.95 -11.79
CA ALA A 76 8.38 3.56 -11.37
C ALA A 76 7.54 4.83 -11.19
N GLY A 77 6.98 5.35 -12.28
CA GLY A 77 6.00 6.43 -12.20
C GLY A 77 4.74 5.96 -11.48
N ALA A 78 3.95 6.91 -10.96
CA ALA A 78 2.74 6.66 -10.18
C ALA A 78 1.86 5.51 -10.72
N GLY A 79 1.59 5.48 -12.03
CA GLY A 79 0.77 4.43 -12.65
C GLY A 79 1.36 3.03 -12.49
N LEU A 80 2.67 2.87 -12.66
CA LEU A 80 3.34 1.57 -12.51
C LEU A 80 3.38 1.14 -11.04
N THR A 81 3.61 2.08 -10.12
CA THR A 81 3.58 1.83 -8.68
C THR A 81 2.20 1.34 -8.23
N LEU A 82 1.12 1.92 -8.77
CA LEU A 82 -0.25 1.48 -8.49
C LEU A 82 -0.56 0.10 -9.07
N VAL A 83 -0.06 -0.21 -10.27
CA VAL A 83 -0.20 -1.56 -10.84
C VAL A 83 0.50 -2.58 -9.95
N PHE A 84 1.71 -2.30 -9.47
CA PHE A 84 2.41 -3.22 -8.57
C PHE A 84 1.72 -3.35 -7.21
N ALA A 85 1.15 -2.26 -6.67
CA ALA A 85 0.35 -2.31 -5.45
C ALA A 85 -0.89 -3.19 -5.65
N ALA A 86 -1.55 -3.08 -6.79
CA ALA A 86 -2.68 -3.92 -7.16
C ALA A 86 -2.29 -5.40 -7.28
N VAL A 87 -1.17 -5.70 -7.95
CA VAL A 87 -0.64 -7.06 -8.06
C VAL A 87 -0.30 -7.64 -6.68
N GLY A 88 0.37 -6.88 -5.82
CA GLY A 88 0.67 -7.29 -4.44
C GLY A 88 -0.60 -7.57 -3.64
N THR A 89 -1.59 -6.67 -3.71
CA THR A 89 -2.88 -6.83 -3.02
C THR A 89 -3.61 -8.08 -3.48
N LEU A 90 -3.67 -8.32 -4.80
CA LEU A 90 -4.32 -9.51 -5.37
C LEU A 90 -3.58 -10.80 -4.99
N ALA A 91 -2.24 -10.80 -5.05
CA ALA A 91 -1.43 -11.94 -4.64
C ALA A 91 -1.68 -12.30 -3.16
N ASN A 92 -1.78 -11.28 -2.30
CA ASN A 92 -2.09 -11.52 -0.90
C ASN A 92 -3.52 -12.02 -0.69
N LEU A 93 -4.51 -11.41 -1.35
CA LEU A 93 -5.90 -11.87 -1.29
C LEU A 93 -6.02 -13.35 -1.68
N MET A 94 -5.40 -13.74 -2.80
CA MET A 94 -5.36 -15.13 -3.24
C MET A 94 -4.69 -16.04 -2.21
N THR A 95 -3.61 -15.59 -1.58
CA THR A 95 -2.95 -16.38 -0.54
C THR A 95 -3.85 -16.56 0.68
N VAL A 96 -4.52 -15.51 1.14
CA VAL A 96 -5.46 -15.61 2.27
C VAL A 96 -6.62 -16.53 1.94
N VAL A 97 -7.15 -16.49 0.72
CA VAL A 97 -8.19 -17.42 0.25
C VAL A 97 -7.67 -18.86 0.30
N VAL A 98 -6.51 -19.14 -0.29
CA VAL A 98 -5.92 -20.49 -0.30
C VAL A 98 -5.64 -21.00 1.11
N VAL A 99 -4.98 -20.20 1.95
CA VAL A 99 -4.68 -20.57 3.33
C VAL A 99 -5.95 -20.77 4.14
N GLY A 100 -6.94 -19.89 3.99
CA GLY A 100 -8.24 -20.00 4.66
C GLY A 100 -8.97 -21.28 4.29
N PHE A 101 -9.01 -21.62 2.99
CA PHE A 101 -9.60 -22.88 2.52
C PHE A 101 -8.83 -24.11 3.03
N VAL A 102 -7.50 -24.08 3.00
CA VAL A 102 -6.66 -25.22 3.43
C VAL A 102 -6.74 -25.44 4.94
N GLN A 103 -6.80 -24.37 5.74
CA GLN A 103 -6.77 -24.47 7.21
C GLN A 103 -8.15 -24.67 7.84
N GLN A 104 -9.22 -24.10 7.28
CA GLN A 104 -10.55 -24.07 7.92
C GLN A 104 -11.68 -24.70 7.09
N GLY A 105 -11.40 -25.15 5.87
CA GLY A 105 -12.43 -25.70 4.99
C GLY A 105 -13.49 -24.66 4.60
N ALA A 106 -14.78 -25.02 4.66
CA ALA A 106 -15.90 -24.19 4.20
C ALA A 106 -16.25 -22.97 5.09
N TRP A 107 -15.60 -22.81 6.25
CA TRP A 107 -15.86 -21.72 7.20
C TRP A 107 -15.03 -20.44 6.94
N ALA A 108 -14.42 -20.35 5.75
CA ALA A 108 -13.52 -19.26 5.36
C ALA A 108 -14.20 -17.90 5.10
N GLU A 109 -15.54 -17.81 5.12
CA GLU A 109 -16.27 -16.62 4.68
C GLU A 109 -15.89 -15.34 5.46
N GLN A 110 -15.78 -15.41 6.79
CA GLN A 110 -15.41 -14.25 7.61
C GLN A 110 -13.96 -13.81 7.36
N PHE A 111 -13.05 -14.77 7.13
CA PHE A 111 -11.65 -14.49 6.81
C PHE A 111 -11.51 -13.81 5.44
N ILE A 112 -12.27 -14.28 4.45
CA ILE A 112 -12.30 -13.72 3.11
C ILE A 112 -12.86 -12.29 3.14
N LEU A 113 -13.95 -12.05 3.88
CA LEU A 113 -14.49 -10.71 4.04
C LEU A 113 -13.48 -9.74 4.66
N PHE A 114 -12.76 -10.15 5.70
CA PHE A 114 -11.72 -9.31 6.31
C PHE A 114 -10.54 -9.06 5.36
N ALA A 115 -10.17 -10.05 4.54
CA ALA A 115 -9.15 -9.88 3.53
C ALA A 115 -9.57 -8.90 2.43
N ILE A 116 -10.83 -8.96 2.00
CA ILE A 116 -11.38 -8.01 1.02
C ILE A 116 -11.42 -6.59 1.60
N GLU A 117 -11.91 -6.41 2.83
CA GLU A 117 -11.91 -5.11 3.52
C GLU A 117 -10.51 -4.51 3.60
N ALA A 118 -9.54 -5.32 4.04
CA ALA A 118 -8.14 -4.90 4.14
C ALA A 118 -7.55 -4.58 2.75
N GLY A 119 -7.84 -5.38 1.73
CA GLY A 119 -7.39 -5.15 0.36
C GLY A 119 -7.91 -3.85 -0.23
N ILE A 120 -9.19 -3.55 -0.03
CA ILE A 120 -9.79 -2.28 -0.47
C ILE A 120 -9.11 -1.10 0.24
N ALA A 121 -8.91 -1.20 1.56
CA ALA A 121 -8.24 -0.16 2.33
C ALA A 121 -6.79 0.06 1.88
N VAL A 122 -6.07 -1.00 1.52
CA VAL A 122 -4.70 -0.93 0.97
C VAL A 122 -4.68 -0.28 -0.40
N LEU A 123 -5.56 -0.67 -1.32
CA LEU A 123 -5.60 -0.07 -2.67
C LEU A 123 -5.96 1.40 -2.62
N PHE A 124 -6.94 1.77 -1.80
CA PHE A 124 -7.34 3.16 -1.63
C PHE A 124 -6.21 3.98 -1.02
N ALA A 125 -5.59 3.49 0.06
CA ALA A 125 -4.45 4.14 0.67
C ALA A 125 -3.26 4.27 -0.28
N ALA A 126 -2.95 3.23 -1.05
CA ALA A 126 -1.88 3.24 -2.05
C ALA A 126 -2.16 4.27 -3.13
N THR A 127 -3.40 4.38 -3.59
CA THR A 127 -3.81 5.40 -4.56
C THR A 127 -3.56 6.80 -4.03
N VAL A 128 -4.00 7.09 -2.80
CA VAL A 128 -3.80 8.40 -2.18
C VAL A 128 -2.31 8.68 -1.94
N ALA A 129 -1.59 7.74 -1.35
CA ALA A 129 -0.17 7.85 -1.01
C ALA A 129 0.70 8.10 -2.25
N VAL A 130 0.57 7.26 -3.26
CA VAL A 130 1.36 7.35 -4.48
C VAL A 130 1.07 8.65 -5.22
N LEU A 131 -0.19 9.10 -5.27
CA LEU A 131 -0.52 10.38 -5.87
C LEU A 131 0.10 11.54 -5.09
N LEU A 132 0.06 11.51 -3.75
CA LEU A 132 0.69 12.52 -2.89
C LEU A 132 2.20 12.59 -3.13
N VAL A 133 2.89 11.46 -3.07
CA VAL A 133 4.35 11.40 -3.23
C VAL A 133 4.76 11.82 -4.63
N HIS A 134 4.11 11.29 -5.67
CA HIS A 134 4.52 11.53 -7.05
C HIS A 134 4.07 12.88 -7.61
N ARG A 135 2.94 13.45 -7.15
CA ARG A 135 2.46 14.76 -7.62
C ARG A 135 2.91 15.93 -6.77
N LEU A 136 2.94 15.79 -5.44
CA LEU A 136 3.16 16.93 -4.54
C LEU A 136 4.60 17.00 -4.03
N ILE A 137 5.21 15.84 -3.74
CA ILE A 137 6.56 15.80 -3.16
C ILE A 137 7.63 15.78 -4.25
N LEU A 138 7.45 14.97 -5.30
CA LEU A 138 8.43 14.86 -6.39
C LEU A 138 8.28 15.91 -7.49
N LYS A 139 7.15 16.62 -7.54
CA LYS A 139 6.91 17.68 -8.53
C LYS A 139 6.38 18.95 -7.85
N PRO A 140 7.20 19.70 -7.10
CA PRO A 140 6.80 21.03 -6.66
C PRO A 140 6.52 21.88 -7.89
N SER A 141 5.30 22.40 -7.97
CA SER A 141 4.82 23.27 -9.04
C SER A 141 5.87 24.33 -9.37
N SER A 142 6.23 24.43 -10.64
CA SER A 142 7.00 25.54 -11.19
C SER A 142 6.35 26.85 -10.77
N ALA A 143 6.99 27.54 -9.82
CA ALA A 143 6.57 28.87 -9.36
C ALA A 143 6.42 29.81 -10.57
N PRO A 144 5.48 30.78 -10.50
CA PRO A 144 5.15 31.63 -11.63
C PRO A 144 6.40 32.40 -12.08
N ARG A 145 6.72 32.25 -13.37
CA ARG A 145 7.72 33.08 -14.04
C ARG A 145 7.19 34.51 -14.00
N ASN A 146 7.79 35.36 -13.17
CA ASN A 146 7.42 36.76 -13.02
C ASN A 146 7.47 37.42 -14.41
N PRO A 147 6.35 37.95 -14.95
CA PRO A 147 6.43 38.76 -16.16
C PRO A 147 7.08 40.09 -15.78
N SER A 148 8.25 40.33 -16.36
CA SER A 148 8.94 41.62 -16.41
C SER A 148 8.07 42.70 -17.03
#